data_AF-A0A8D8D1N1-F1
#
_entry.id   AF-A0A8D8D1N1-F1
#
_cell.length_a   1.000
_cell.length_b   1.000
_cell.length_c   1.000
_cell.angle_alpha   90.00
_cell.angle_beta   90.00
_cell.angle_gamma   90.00
#
_symmetry.space_group_name_H-M   'P 1'
#
loop_
_entity.id
_entity.type
_entity.pdbx_description
1 polymer ?
#
loop_
_entity_poly.entity_id
_entity_poly.type
_entity_poly.pdbx_seq_one_letter_code
_entity_poly.pdbx_strand_id
1 'polypeptide(L)'
;DYNYGPRNQNVLGESDHRIRELNAVMKKRFVELNAEKVATRSLCTIAQAESLCYKLIGGLAVRRACYGVLRFIMESGAKGCEVVVSGKLRGQRAKSMKFVDGLMIHS
;
A
#
# COMPACT_ATOMS: atom_id res chain seq x y z
N ASP A 1 5.99 12.46 -23.30
CA ASP A 1 4.61 12.03 -22.99
C ASP A 1 4.55 11.08 -21.80
N TYR A 2 4.73 11.61 -20.58
CA TYR A 2 4.60 10.82 -19.35
C TYR A 2 3.14 10.85 -18.92
N ASN A 3 2.37 9.86 -19.37
CA ASN A 3 0.98 9.70 -18.95
C ASN A 3 0.95 9.17 -17.51
N TYR A 4 0.84 10.08 -16.54
CA TYR A 4 0.75 9.78 -15.12
C TYR A 4 -0.58 9.08 -14.84
N GLY A 5 -0.54 7.78 -14.49
CA GLY A 5 -1.77 7.01 -14.21
C GLY A 5 -2.61 7.58 -13.05
N PRO A 6 -3.84 7.08 -12.85
CA PRO A 6 -4.91 7.74 -12.07
C PRO A 6 -4.59 8.06 -10.60
N ARG A 7 -3.59 7.40 -9.98
CA ARG A 7 -3.17 7.69 -8.59
C ARG A 7 -2.01 8.67 -8.47
N ASN A 8 -1.22 8.87 -9.54
CA ASN A 8 -0.24 9.94 -9.56
C ASN A 8 -0.96 11.29 -9.61
N GLN A 9 -2.14 11.37 -10.23
CA GLN A 9 -3.01 12.55 -10.19
C GLN A 9 -3.32 13.02 -8.76
N ASN A 10 -3.55 12.11 -7.81
CA ASN A 10 -3.83 12.48 -6.41
C ASN A 10 -2.61 13.06 -5.68
N VAL A 11 -1.40 12.64 -6.10
CA VAL A 11 -0.12 13.14 -5.55
C VAL A 11 0.23 14.49 -6.19
N LEU A 12 0.02 14.61 -7.50
CA LEU A 12 0.21 15.81 -8.30
C LEU A 12 -0.77 16.93 -7.91
N GLY A 13 -2.03 16.57 -7.61
CA GLY A 13 -3.14 17.50 -7.39
C GLY A 13 -3.75 18.00 -8.70
N GLU A 14 -4.81 18.81 -8.62
CA GLU A 14 -5.33 19.51 -9.80
C GLU A 14 -4.25 20.44 -10.35
N SER A 15 -3.96 20.32 -11.64
CA SER A 15 -2.96 21.15 -12.35
C SER A 15 -1.59 21.25 -11.64
N ASP A 16 -1.12 20.15 -11.03
CA ASP A 16 0.15 20.05 -10.28
C ASP A 16 0.27 21.00 -9.07
N HIS A 17 -0.83 21.59 -8.61
CA HIS A 17 -0.82 22.61 -7.55
C HIS A 17 -0.25 22.04 -6.23
N ARG A 18 -0.58 20.79 -5.91
CA ARG A 18 -0.17 20.13 -4.66
C ARG A 18 1.34 19.88 -4.61
N ILE A 19 1.94 19.46 -5.73
CA ILE A 19 3.41 19.29 -5.80
C ILE A 19 4.12 20.64 -5.68
N ARG A 20 3.58 21.71 -6.27
CA ARG A 20 4.18 23.05 -6.16
C ARG A 20 4.13 23.57 -4.72
N GLU A 21 3.02 23.39 -4.02
CA GLU A 21 2.92 23.74 -2.59
C GLU A 21 3.90 22.94 -1.72
N LEU A 22 3.94 21.61 -1.90
CA LEU A 22 4.88 20.74 -1.18
C LEU A 22 6.33 21.16 -1.42
N ASN A 23 6.69 21.47 -2.68
CA ASN A 23 8.01 21.98 -3.02
C ASN A 23 8.27 23.36 -2.43
N ALA A 24 7.29 24.27 -2.34
CA ALA A 24 7.46 25.58 -1.73
C ALA A 24 7.74 25.49 -0.22
N VAL A 25 7.07 24.56 0.48
CA VAL A 25 7.30 24.29 1.91
C VAL A 25 8.66 23.63 2.13
N MET A 26 9.04 22.65 1.29
CA MET A 26 10.30 21.90 1.42
C MET A 26 11.51 22.69 0.95
N LYS A 27 11.44 23.50 -0.13
CA LYS A 27 12.55 24.36 -0.60
C LYS A 27 13.03 25.36 0.45
N LYS A 28 12.15 25.79 1.36
CA LYS A 28 12.51 26.66 2.48
C LYS A 28 13.38 25.96 3.54
N ARG A 29 13.49 24.63 3.51
CA ARG A 29 14.22 23.85 4.51
C ARG A 29 15.22 22.87 3.89
N PHE A 30 14.82 21.96 2.99
CA PHE A 30 15.68 20.89 2.45
C PHE A 30 15.14 20.34 1.09
N VAL A 31 15.82 20.67 -0.02
CA VAL A 31 15.82 20.00 -1.37
C VAL A 31 14.54 19.97 -2.22
N GLU A 32 14.70 19.71 -3.53
CA GLU A 32 13.67 19.68 -4.59
C GLU A 32 13.07 18.27 -4.78
N LEU A 33 11.74 18.15 -4.86
CA LEU A 33 11.04 16.85 -4.94
C LEU A 33 10.81 16.40 -6.39
N ASN A 34 11.26 15.18 -6.70
CA ASN A 34 10.92 14.45 -7.92
C ASN A 34 10.02 13.25 -7.58
N ALA A 35 8.95 13.06 -8.36
CA ALA A 35 8.01 11.96 -8.19
C ALA A 35 8.15 10.96 -9.35
N GLU A 36 8.81 9.83 -9.10
CA GLU A 36 8.93 8.73 -10.06
C GLU A 36 7.91 7.62 -9.81
N LYS A 37 7.51 6.93 -10.88
CA LYS A 37 6.60 5.79 -10.81
C LYS A 37 7.37 4.55 -10.36
N VAL A 38 6.92 3.91 -9.27
CA VAL A 38 7.43 2.60 -8.86
C VAL A 38 7.08 1.56 -9.93
N ALA A 39 8.10 0.93 -10.54
CA ALA A 39 7.96 0.02 -11.68
C ALA A 39 7.02 -1.17 -11.40
N THR A 40 7.08 -1.75 -10.20
CA THR A 40 6.21 -2.88 -9.78
C THR A 40 5.62 -2.62 -8.39
N ARG A 41 4.78 -1.58 -8.26
CA ARG A 41 4.05 -1.28 -7.00
C ARG A 41 3.25 -2.49 -6.48
N SER A 42 2.88 -3.42 -7.35
CA SER A 42 2.20 -4.66 -6.97
C SER A 42 3.00 -5.55 -6.00
N LEU A 43 4.34 -5.53 -6.09
CA LEU A 43 5.24 -6.27 -5.21
C LEU A 43 5.75 -5.45 -4.02
N CYS A 44 5.44 -4.16 -3.97
CA CYS A 44 5.86 -3.29 -2.87
C CYS A 44 5.00 -3.58 -1.62
N THR A 45 5.61 -4.10 -0.57
CA THR A 45 4.96 -4.43 0.71
C THR A 45 4.27 -3.24 1.36
N ILE A 46 4.90 -2.06 1.37
CA ILE A 46 4.33 -0.85 1.96
C ILE A 46 3.04 -0.46 1.24
N ALA A 47 3.05 -0.46 -0.10
CA ALA A 47 1.87 -0.15 -0.89
C ALA A 47 0.72 -1.15 -0.68
N GLN A 48 1.05 -2.43 -0.50
CA GLN A 48 0.05 -3.46 -0.23
C GLN A 48 -0.50 -3.39 1.19
N ALA A 49 0.33 -3.05 2.17
CA ALA A 49 -0.12 -2.81 3.55
C ALA A 49 -1.06 -1.59 3.62
N GLU A 50 -0.73 -0.52 2.89
CA GLU A 50 -1.60 0.66 2.80
C GLU A 50 -2.94 0.32 2.13
N SER A 51 -2.90 -0.45 1.03
CA SER A 51 -4.09 -0.98 0.36
C SER A 51 -4.94 -1.85 1.29
N LEU A 52 -4.33 -2.69 2.11
CA LEU A 52 -5.01 -3.50 3.11
C LEU A 52 -5.68 -2.60 4.18
N CYS A 53 -4.99 -1.56 4.65
CA CYS A 53 -5.51 -0.59 5.60
C CYS A 53 -6.77 0.09 5.07
N TYR A 54 -6.74 0.61 3.84
CA TYR A 54 -7.93 1.22 3.23
C TYR A 54 -9.10 0.25 3.09
N LYS A 55 -8.85 -1.02 2.74
CA LYS A 55 -9.90 -2.05 2.67
C LYS A 55 -10.53 -2.31 4.05
N LEU A 56 -9.73 -2.37 5.11
CA LEU A 56 -10.21 -2.58 6.47
C LEU A 56 -10.99 -1.38 7.01
N ILE A 57 -10.49 -0.16 6.77
CA ILE A 57 -11.19 1.09 7.12
C ILE A 57 -12.52 1.19 6.35
N GLY A 58 -12.53 0.76 5.09
CA GLY A 58 -13.74 0.66 4.26
C GLY A 58 -14.74 -0.42 4.71
N GLY A 59 -14.52 -1.09 5.85
CA GLY A 59 -15.45 -2.04 6.44
C GLY A 59 -15.44 -3.43 5.80
N LEU A 60 -14.47 -3.75 4.93
CA LEU A 60 -14.36 -5.10 4.41
C LEU A 60 -13.99 -6.07 5.55
N ALA A 61 -14.65 -7.22 5.58
CA ALA A 61 -14.32 -8.28 6.51
C ALA A 61 -12.82 -8.67 6.39
N VAL A 62 -12.13 -8.79 7.53
CA VAL A 62 -10.68 -9.02 7.61
C VAL A 62 -10.20 -10.14 6.68
N ARG A 63 -10.87 -11.30 6.70
CA ARG A 63 -10.51 -12.42 5.82
C ARG A 63 -10.58 -12.06 4.34
N ARG A 64 -11.65 -11.36 3.93
CA ARG A 64 -11.86 -10.96 2.53
C ARG A 64 -10.81 -9.94 2.09
N ALA A 65 -10.49 -8.97 2.95
CA ALA A 65 -9.47 -7.98 2.68
C ALA A 65 -8.08 -8.63 2.54
N CYS A 66 -7.68 -9.49 3.48
CA CYS A 66 -6.39 -10.17 3.45
C CYS A 66 -6.25 -11.11 2.26
N TYR A 67 -7.22 -11.99 1.99
CA TYR A 67 -7.15 -12.88 0.82
C TYR A 67 -7.14 -12.11 -0.50
N GLY A 68 -7.85 -11.00 -0.60
CA GLY A 68 -7.81 -10.15 -1.80
C GLY A 68 -6.45 -9.50 -2.04
N VAL A 69 -5.74 -9.09 -0.98
CA VAL A 69 -4.38 -8.53 -1.12
C VAL A 69 -3.36 -9.64 -1.38
N LEU A 70 -3.45 -10.75 -0.64
CA LEU A 70 -2.53 -11.87 -0.78
C LEU A 70 -2.61 -12.51 -2.18
N ARG A 71 -3.83 -12.69 -2.72
CA ARG A 71 -4.03 -13.14 -4.11
C ARG A 71 -3.41 -12.16 -5.11
N PHE A 72 -3.63 -10.87 -4.93
CA PHE A 72 -3.08 -9.84 -5.82
C PHE A 72 -1.54 -9.86 -5.85
N ILE A 73 -0.90 -10.08 -4.69
CA ILE A 73 0.56 -10.18 -4.57
C ILE A 73 1.08 -11.43 -5.30
N MET A 74 0.45 -12.58 -5.08
CA MET A 74 0.84 -13.84 -5.72
C MET A 74 0.64 -13.79 -7.24
N GLU A 75 -0.49 -13.25 -7.73
CA GLU A 75 -0.76 -13.02 -9.17
C GLU A 75 0.25 -12.06 -9.81
N SER A 76 0.86 -11.19 -9.02
CA SER A 76 1.90 -10.27 -9.47
C SER A 76 3.29 -10.91 -9.56
N GLY A 77 3.42 -12.22 -9.36
CA GLY A 77 4.65 -12.99 -9.52
C GLY A 77 5.49 -13.15 -8.25
N ALA A 78 4.89 -12.97 -7.06
CA ALA A 78 5.61 -13.22 -5.81
C ALA A 78 5.83 -14.73 -5.57
N LYS A 79 6.98 -15.09 -4.98
CA LYS A 79 7.30 -16.48 -4.60
C LYS A 79 6.56 -16.94 -3.33
N GLY A 80 6.21 -15.99 -2.48
CA GLY A 80 5.43 -16.21 -1.27
C GLY A 80 5.10 -14.89 -0.60
N CYS A 81 4.05 -14.90 0.21
CA CYS A 81 3.56 -13.75 0.94
C CYS A 81 2.99 -14.18 2.29
N GLU A 82 3.31 -13.41 3.33
CA GLU A 82 2.72 -13.55 4.65
C GLU A 82 2.08 -12.21 5.05
N VAL A 83 0.78 -12.26 5.38
CA VAL A 83 0.02 -11.12 5.89
C VAL A 83 -0.44 -11.47 7.30
N VAL A 84 -0.01 -10.66 8.27
CA VAL A 84 -0.41 -10.80 9.69
C VAL A 84 -1.27 -9.61 10.08
N VAL A 85 -2.48 -9.88 10.58
CA VAL A 85 -3.38 -8.86 11.13
C VAL A 85 -3.59 -9.15 12.61
N SER A 86 -3.24 -8.19 13.45
CA SER A 86 -3.32 -8.31 14.90
C SER A 86 -4.19 -7.19 15.48
N GLY A 87 -5.03 -7.51 16.47
CA GLY A 87 -5.87 -6.51 17.15
C GLY A 87 -7.19 -7.09 17.65
N LYS A 88 -8.13 -6.22 18.01
CA LYS A 88 -9.49 -6.61 18.39
C LYS A 88 -10.32 -6.87 17.14
N LEU A 89 -10.43 -8.13 16.74
CA LEU A 89 -11.02 -8.50 15.45
C LEU A 89 -12.55 -8.67 15.52
N ARG A 90 -13.02 -9.65 16.30
CA ARG A 90 -14.46 -9.95 16.47
C ARG A 90 -14.95 -9.86 17.92
N GLY A 91 -14.05 -9.56 18.86
CA GLY A 91 -14.37 -9.53 20.28
C GLY A 91 -13.45 -8.60 21.05
N GLN A 92 -13.67 -8.51 22.36
CA GLN A 92 -12.95 -7.56 23.24
C GLN A 92 -11.48 -7.92 23.45
N ARG A 93 -11.12 -9.18 23.24
CA ARG A 93 -9.73 -9.67 23.35
C ARG A 93 -9.00 -9.51 22.02
N ALA A 94 -7.74 -9.09 22.09
CA ALA A 94 -6.86 -9.07 20.92
C ALA A 94 -6.61 -10.50 20.40
N LYS A 95 -6.56 -10.63 19.08
CA LYS A 95 -6.24 -11.86 18.35
C LYS A 95 -5.34 -11.50 17.17
N SER A 96 -4.42 -12.41 16.85
CA SER A 96 -3.63 -12.35 15.63
C SER A 96 -4.15 -13.38 14.62
N MET A 97 -4.22 -12.99 13.36
CA MET A 97 -4.56 -13.84 12.23
C MET A 97 -3.42 -13.76 11.22
N LYS A 98 -2.82 -14.91 10.93
CA LYS A 98 -1.79 -15.07 9.90
C LYS A 98 -2.43 -15.66 8.65
N PHE A 99 -2.13 -15.07 7.51
CA PHE A 99 -2.51 -15.53 6.17
C PHE A 99 -1.22 -15.73 5.37
N VAL A 100 -0.97 -16.93 4.88
CA VAL A 100 0.28 -17.29 4.18
C VAL A 100 -0.06 -17.96 2.87
N ASP A 101 0.72 -17.65 1.84
CA ASP A 101 0.69 -18.34 0.55
C ASP A 101 2.11 -18.38 -0.05
N GLY A 102 2.43 -19.44 -0.79
CA GLY A 102 3.75 -19.70 -1.34
C GLY A 102 4.83 -20.02 -0.30
N LEU A 103 6.09 -19.83 -0.69
CA LEU A 103 7.26 -20.14 0.13
C LEU A 103 7.67 -18.93 0.98
N MET A 104 7.76 -19.12 2.30
CA MET A 104 8.31 -18.14 3.24
C MET A 104 9.52 -18.78 3.94
N ILE A 105 10.67 -18.08 3.92
CA ILE A 105 11.87 -18.53 4.62
C ILE A 105 11.87 -17.89 6.00
N HIS A 106 11.81 -18.72 7.04
CA HIS A 106 12.03 -18.33 8.43
C HIS A 106 13.40 -18.88 8.87
N SER A 107 14.18 -18.07 9.60
CA SER A 107 15.52 -18.41 10.11
C SER A 107 15.45 -19.23 11.39
#